data_AF-A0A6J4MJI3-F1
#
_entry.id   AF-A0A6J4MJI3-F1
#
_cell.length_a   1.000
_cell.length_b   1.000
_cell.length_c   1.000
_cell.angle_alpha   90.00
_cell.angle_beta   90.00
_cell.angle_gamma   90.00
#
_symmetry.space_group_name_H-M   'P 1'
#
loop_
_entity.id
_entity.type
_entity.pdbx_description
1 polymer ?
#
loop_
_entity_poly.entity_id
_entity_poly.type
_entity_poly.pdbx_seq_one_letter_code
_entity_poly.pdbx_strand_id
1 'polypeptide(L)'
;MNGFEDLLGGPPDTLLPPDPATPDLDAGVAAGDLARRFPASSLPWALLAEDALSASHDLEAYAFARTGYHRGLDSLRRSGWKGHGPVPWGHVPNRGFLRALGALAVAAERIGDTEE
;
A
#
# COMPACT_ATOMS: atom_id res chain seq x y z
N MET A 1 26.39 4.10 -19.71
CA MET A 1 27.35 3.66 -18.67
C MET A 1 26.62 2.66 -17.80
N ASN A 2 27.18 1.47 -17.73
CA ASN A 2 26.59 0.23 -17.21
C ASN A 2 25.98 0.39 -15.81
N GLY A 3 24.70 0.05 -15.69
CA GLY A 3 24.13 -0.31 -14.41
C GLY A 3 24.84 -1.56 -13.91
N PHE A 4 25.22 -1.56 -12.65
CA PHE A 4 25.68 -2.75 -11.95
C PHE A 4 24.53 -3.76 -12.02
N GLU A 5 24.56 -4.65 -13.03
CA GLU A 5 23.84 -5.90 -12.99
C GLU A 5 24.27 -6.60 -11.71
N ASP A 6 23.29 -6.73 -10.82
CA ASP A 6 23.39 -7.25 -9.47
C ASP A 6 24.10 -8.61 -9.49
N LEU A 7 25.39 -8.61 -9.12
CA LEU A 7 26.21 -9.81 -8.98
C LEU A 7 25.71 -10.75 -7.85
N LEU A 8 24.66 -10.36 -7.12
CA LEU A 8 24.00 -11.15 -6.07
C LEU A 8 22.57 -11.61 -6.45
N GLY A 9 22.09 -11.31 -7.66
CA GLY A 9 20.95 -11.96 -8.30
C GLY A 9 19.69 -12.09 -7.45
N GLY A 10 19.27 -11.02 -6.78
CA GLY A 10 17.99 -11.00 -6.10
C GLY A 10 16.82 -11.18 -7.07
N PRO A 11 15.62 -11.59 -6.61
CA PRO A 11 14.43 -11.56 -7.46
C PRO A 11 14.20 -10.14 -7.99
N PRO A 12 13.68 -9.99 -9.23
CA PRO A 12 13.47 -8.68 -9.83
C PRO A 12 12.44 -7.85 -9.05
N ASP A 13 12.52 -6.52 -9.21
CA ASP A 13 11.52 -5.58 -8.70
C ASP A 13 10.11 -5.98 -9.09
N THR A 14 9.21 -6.00 -8.10
CA THR A 14 7.77 -6.13 -8.39
C THR A 14 7.18 -4.75 -8.65
N LEU A 15 6.65 -4.58 -9.86
CA LEU A 15 6.02 -3.34 -10.31
C LEU A 15 4.51 -3.57 -10.47
N LEU A 16 3.71 -2.88 -9.65
CA LEU A 16 2.25 -2.94 -9.77
C LEU A 16 1.75 -2.19 -11.03
N PRO A 17 0.65 -2.63 -11.64
CA PRO A 17 -0.02 -1.86 -12.69
C PRO A 17 -0.62 -0.56 -12.09
N PRO A 18 -0.90 0.46 -12.92
CA PRO A 18 -1.56 1.69 -12.48
C PRO A 18 -2.84 1.41 -11.68
N ASP A 19 -3.05 2.15 -10.60
CA ASP A 19 -4.21 1.98 -9.74
C ASP A 19 -5.45 2.62 -10.39
N PRO A 20 -6.58 1.89 -10.55
CA PRO A 20 -7.78 2.40 -11.19
C PRO A 20 -8.43 3.57 -10.45
N ALA A 21 -8.15 3.77 -9.17
CA ALA A 21 -8.66 4.89 -8.39
C ALA A 21 -7.87 6.20 -8.62
N THR A 22 -6.67 6.13 -9.22
CA THR A 22 -5.78 7.30 -9.40
C THR A 22 -6.44 8.47 -10.15
N PRO A 23 -7.12 8.27 -11.30
CA PRO A 23 -7.68 9.40 -12.04
C PRO A 23 -8.75 10.17 -11.26
N ASP A 24 -9.59 9.44 -10.53
CA ASP A 24 -10.65 10.06 -9.73
C ASP A 24 -10.10 10.69 -8.45
N LEU A 25 -9.03 10.09 -7.88
CA LEU A 25 -8.31 10.70 -6.77
C LEU A 25 -7.66 12.03 -7.18
N ASP A 26 -7.03 12.07 -8.34
CA ASP A 26 -6.44 13.30 -8.92
C ASP A 26 -7.52 14.36 -9.21
N ALA A 27 -8.75 13.93 -9.48
CA ALA A 27 -9.92 14.80 -9.62
C ALA A 27 -10.56 15.22 -8.27
N GLY A 28 -9.99 14.80 -7.14
CA GLY A 28 -10.42 15.19 -5.79
C GLY A 28 -11.59 14.38 -5.22
N VAL A 29 -11.90 13.20 -5.77
CA VAL A 29 -12.92 12.31 -5.19
C VAL A 29 -12.42 11.77 -3.85
N ALA A 30 -13.30 11.79 -2.84
CA ALA A 30 -12.96 11.36 -1.50
C ALA A 30 -12.49 9.89 -1.44
N ALA A 31 -11.46 9.61 -0.65
CA ALA A 31 -10.89 8.26 -0.51
C ALA A 31 -11.94 7.22 -0.06
N GLY A 32 -12.91 7.61 0.78
CA GLY A 32 -14.02 6.74 1.20
C GLY A 32 -14.91 6.29 0.03
N ASP A 33 -15.22 7.19 -0.90
CA ASP A 33 -16.00 6.85 -2.09
C ASP A 33 -15.19 5.96 -3.04
N LEU A 34 -13.89 6.24 -3.18
CA LEU A 34 -12.98 5.43 -4.00
C LEU A 34 -12.78 4.03 -3.41
N ALA A 35 -12.66 3.87 -2.10
CA ALA A 35 -12.59 2.57 -1.45
C ALA A 35 -13.88 1.76 -1.69
N ARG A 36 -15.05 2.40 -1.72
CA ARG A 36 -16.33 1.74 -2.05
C ARG A 36 -16.43 1.34 -3.52
N ARG A 37 -15.97 2.21 -4.44
CA ARG A 37 -16.03 1.97 -5.89
C ARG A 37 -14.94 0.99 -6.37
N PHE A 38 -13.77 1.03 -5.75
CA PHE A 38 -12.59 0.25 -6.09
C PHE A 38 -12.09 -0.55 -4.87
N PRO A 39 -12.90 -1.47 -4.29
CA PRO A 39 -12.57 -2.13 -3.03
C PRO A 39 -11.30 -3.01 -3.07
N ALA A 40 -10.86 -3.38 -4.27
CA ALA A 40 -9.62 -4.15 -4.49
C ALA A 40 -8.36 -3.27 -4.61
N SER A 41 -8.50 -1.95 -4.73
CA SER A 41 -7.38 -1.00 -4.78
C SER A 41 -6.81 -0.83 -3.36
N SER A 42 -5.49 -0.75 -3.23
CA SER A 42 -4.81 -0.52 -1.95
C SER A 42 -4.77 0.97 -1.59
N LEU A 43 -4.69 1.85 -2.60
CA LEU A 43 -4.43 3.27 -2.42
C LEU A 43 -5.51 4.01 -1.60
N PRO A 44 -6.83 3.91 -1.89
CA PRO A 44 -7.85 4.59 -1.10
C PRO A 44 -7.87 4.17 0.37
N TRP A 45 -7.63 2.89 0.66
CA TRP A 45 -7.53 2.40 2.04
C TRP A 45 -6.31 2.96 2.76
N ALA A 46 -5.17 3.07 2.06
CA ALA A 46 -3.97 3.70 2.62
C ALA A 46 -4.22 5.17 2.98
N LEU A 47 -4.92 5.92 2.13
CA LEU A 47 -5.28 7.32 2.39
C LEU A 47 -6.22 7.45 3.59
N LEU A 48 -7.25 6.61 3.65
CA LEU A 48 -8.16 6.56 4.81
C LEU A 48 -7.41 6.25 6.11
N ALA A 49 -6.41 5.36 6.06
CA ALA A 49 -5.60 5.05 7.22
C ALA A 49 -4.74 6.22 7.68
N GLU A 50 -4.10 6.94 6.74
CA GLU A 50 -3.29 8.12 7.05
C GLU A 50 -4.13 9.28 7.58
N ASP A 51 -5.32 9.50 7.02
CA ASP A 51 -6.28 10.49 7.50
C ASP A 51 -6.72 10.15 8.93
N ALA A 52 -7.04 8.88 9.21
CA ALA A 52 -7.41 8.42 10.54
C ALA A 52 -6.25 8.54 11.55
N LEU A 53 -5.01 8.20 11.15
CA LEU A 53 -3.81 8.40 11.99
C LEU A 53 -3.60 9.87 12.34
N SER A 54 -3.82 10.77 11.37
CA SER A 54 -3.70 12.21 11.56
C SER A 54 -4.76 12.76 12.52
N ALA A 55 -5.92 12.11 12.58
CA ALA A 55 -7.01 12.41 13.53
C ALA A 55 -6.90 11.65 14.87
N SER A 56 -5.84 10.87 15.09
CA SER A 56 -5.68 9.98 16.27
C SER A 56 -6.83 8.97 16.44
N HIS A 57 -7.44 8.54 15.33
CA HIS A 57 -8.42 7.46 15.28
C HIS A 57 -7.68 6.14 15.03
N ASP A 58 -6.94 5.67 16.04
CA ASP A 58 -5.93 4.63 15.85
C ASP A 58 -6.52 3.26 15.47
N LEU A 59 -7.73 2.93 15.96
CA LEU A 59 -8.43 1.68 15.60
C LEU A 59 -8.92 1.71 14.14
N GLU A 60 -9.51 2.81 13.70
CA GLU A 60 -9.94 3.01 12.32
C GLU A 60 -8.75 3.01 11.37
N ALA A 61 -7.68 3.71 11.75
CA ALA A 61 -6.41 3.70 11.02
C ALA A 61 -5.89 2.28 10.81
N TYR A 62 -5.84 1.49 11.89
CA TYR A 62 -5.40 0.10 11.84
C TYR A 62 -6.30 -0.75 10.92
N ALA A 63 -7.63 -0.63 11.04
CA ALA A 63 -8.57 -1.37 10.20
C ALA A 63 -8.44 -1.02 8.72
N PHE A 64 -8.30 0.27 8.39
CA PHE A 64 -8.08 0.72 7.01
C PHE A 64 -6.72 0.28 6.49
N ALA A 65 -5.65 0.45 7.27
CA ALA A 65 -4.30 0.08 6.89
C ALA A 65 -4.18 -1.43 6.63
N ARG A 66 -4.75 -2.26 7.51
CA ARG A 66 -4.76 -3.72 7.33
C ARG A 66 -5.53 -4.13 6.09
N THR A 67 -6.66 -3.49 5.83
CA THR A 67 -7.41 -3.71 4.57
C THR A 67 -6.55 -3.35 3.36
N GLY A 68 -5.96 -2.15 3.33
CA GLY A 68 -5.09 -1.69 2.25
C GLY A 68 -3.87 -2.58 2.04
N TYR A 69 -3.25 -3.04 3.12
CA TYR A 69 -2.12 -3.96 3.11
C TYR A 69 -2.49 -5.27 2.42
N HIS A 70 -3.59 -5.91 2.81
CA HIS A 70 -4.05 -7.15 2.18
C HIS A 70 -4.41 -6.98 0.70
N ARG A 71 -5.08 -5.87 0.33
CA ARG A 71 -5.36 -5.57 -1.10
C ARG A 71 -4.09 -5.37 -1.92
N GLY A 72 -3.07 -4.75 -1.31
CA GLY A 72 -1.75 -4.58 -1.90
C GLY A 72 -1.03 -5.92 -2.06
N LEU A 73 -1.02 -6.78 -1.03
CA LEU A 73 -0.45 -8.13 -1.10
C LEU A 73 -1.10 -8.97 -2.21
N ASP A 74 -2.43 -8.92 -2.36
CA ASP A 74 -3.13 -9.62 -3.44
C ASP A 74 -2.69 -9.12 -4.81
N SER A 75 -2.48 -7.81 -4.95
CA SER A 75 -2.01 -7.20 -6.20
C SER A 75 -0.55 -7.58 -6.49
N LEU A 76 0.33 -7.57 -5.49
CA LEU A 76 1.72 -8.00 -5.62
C LEU A 76 1.81 -9.46 -6.03
N ARG A 77 1.03 -10.35 -5.42
CA ARG A 77 0.98 -11.78 -5.77
C ARG A 77 0.56 -12.00 -7.21
N ARG A 78 -0.44 -11.25 -7.69
CA ARG A 78 -0.86 -11.26 -9.11
C ARG A 78 0.24 -10.73 -10.04
N SER A 79 1.03 -9.77 -9.58
CA SER A 79 2.22 -9.24 -10.27
C SER A 79 3.48 -10.10 -10.10
N GLY A 80 3.37 -11.31 -9.55
CA GLY A 80 4.47 -12.28 -9.49
C GLY A 80 5.26 -12.31 -8.18
N TRP A 81 4.96 -11.45 -7.22
CA TRP A 81 5.65 -11.43 -5.92
C TRP A 81 5.39 -12.71 -5.12
N LYS A 82 6.46 -13.33 -4.62
CA LYS A 82 6.42 -14.62 -3.92
C LYS A 82 6.69 -14.48 -2.41
N GLY A 83 6.30 -13.36 -1.81
CA GLY A 83 6.52 -13.08 -0.39
C GLY A 83 7.90 -12.51 -0.07
N HIS A 84 8.74 -12.28 -1.08
CA HIS A 84 10.08 -11.69 -0.93
C HIS A 84 10.46 -10.96 -2.21
N GLY A 85 11.44 -10.06 -2.09
CA GLY A 85 11.93 -9.23 -3.18
C GLY A 85 11.47 -7.78 -3.11
N PRO A 86 12.18 -6.88 -3.82
CA PRO A 86 11.97 -5.45 -3.74
C PRO A 86 10.61 -4.99 -4.29
N VAL A 87 9.98 -4.07 -3.57
CA VAL A 87 8.80 -3.30 -4.00
C VAL A 87 9.18 -1.81 -3.94
N PRO A 88 9.72 -1.23 -5.03
CA PRO A 88 10.34 0.08 -4.98
C PRO A 88 9.31 1.21 -4.83
N TRP A 89 9.58 2.15 -3.90
CA TRP A 89 8.79 3.37 -3.72
C TRP A 89 8.80 4.30 -4.95
N GLY A 90 9.89 4.26 -5.73
CA GLY A 90 10.06 5.05 -6.94
C GLY A 90 8.99 4.77 -7.99
N HIS A 91 8.45 3.55 -8.03
CA HIS A 91 7.35 3.17 -8.90
C HIS A 91 6.01 3.61 -8.28
N VAL A 92 5.41 4.67 -8.81
CA VAL A 92 4.20 5.30 -8.22
C VAL A 92 3.07 4.30 -7.91
N PRO A 93 2.73 3.33 -8.77
CA PRO A 93 1.69 2.34 -8.46
C PRO A 93 1.96 1.47 -7.23
N ASN A 94 3.22 1.31 -6.80
CA ASN A 94 3.54 0.57 -5.57
C ASN A 94 3.19 1.35 -4.30
N ARG A 95 3.00 2.67 -4.39
CA ARG A 95 2.84 3.53 -3.21
C ARG A 95 1.58 3.25 -2.44
N GLY A 96 0.49 2.78 -3.06
CA GLY A 96 -0.72 2.38 -2.33
C GLY A 96 -0.41 1.31 -1.28
N PHE A 97 0.27 0.24 -1.69
CA PHE A 97 0.71 -0.84 -0.80
C PHE A 97 1.70 -0.34 0.25
N LEU A 98 2.73 0.41 -0.15
CA LEU A 98 3.79 0.86 0.77
C LEU A 98 3.26 1.86 1.81
N ARG A 99 2.31 2.72 1.44
CA ARG A 99 1.61 3.61 2.35
C ARG A 99 0.76 2.83 3.35
N ALA A 100 -0.02 1.85 2.89
CA ALA A 100 -0.79 0.98 3.78
C ALA A 100 0.10 0.20 4.76
N LEU A 101 1.24 -0.31 4.29
CA LEU A 101 2.23 -0.99 5.13
C LEU A 101 2.80 -0.06 6.21
N GLY A 102 3.20 1.16 5.83
CA GLY A 102 3.70 2.16 6.77
C GLY A 102 2.65 2.59 7.80
N ALA A 103 1.42 2.88 7.33
CA ALA A 103 0.31 3.23 8.20
C ALA A 103 -0.05 2.08 9.16
N LEU A 104 0.01 0.83 8.69
CA LEU A 104 -0.25 -0.35 9.52
C LEU A 104 0.76 -0.47 10.65
N ALA A 105 2.06 -0.30 10.35
CA ALA A 105 3.11 -0.32 11.36
C ALA A 105 2.89 0.75 12.44
N VAL A 106 2.58 1.99 12.04
CA VAL A 106 2.32 3.09 12.99
C VAL A 106 1.05 2.82 13.81
N ALA A 107 -0.04 2.37 13.17
CA ALA A 107 -1.29 2.12 13.86
C ALA A 107 -1.17 0.95 14.86
N ALA A 108 -0.48 -0.13 14.46
CA ALA A 108 -0.20 -1.28 15.33
C ALA A 108 0.58 -0.87 16.57
N GLU A 109 1.63 -0.05 16.42
CA GLU A 109 2.39 0.49 17.54
C GLU A 109 1.50 1.29 18.50
N ARG A 110 0.65 2.17 17.97
CA ARG A 110 -0.24 3.02 18.81
C ARG A 110 -1.28 2.23 19.60
N ILE A 111 -1.77 1.11 19.06
CA ILE A 111 -2.74 0.26 19.75
C ILE A 111 -2.08 -0.85 20.59
N GLY A 112 -0.74 -0.97 20.56
CA GLY A 112 0.01 -1.98 21.28
C GLY A 112 -0.13 -3.40 20.70
N ASP A 113 -0.39 -3.53 19.40
CA ASP A 113 -0.41 -4.82 18.71
C ASP A 113 1.02 -5.26 18.37
N THR A 114 1.54 -6.23 19.12
CA THR A 114 2.91 -6.75 18.99
C THR A 114 2.97 -8.22 18.53
N GLU A 115 1.83 -8.83 18.19
CA GLU A 115 1.76 -10.24 17.78
C GLU A 115 1.87 -10.43 16.25
N GLU A 116 1.96 -9.36 15.47
CA GLU A 116 2.25 -9.37 14.02
C GLU A 116 3.74 -9.34 13.68
#